data_AF-A0A7S4SMC2-F1
#
_entry.id   AF-A0A7S4SMC2-F1
#
_cell.length_a   1.000
_cell.length_b   1.000
_cell.length_c   1.000
_cell.angle_alpha   90.00
_cell.angle_beta   90.00
_cell.angle_gamma   90.00
#
_symmetry.space_group_name_H-M   'P 1'
#
loop_
_entity.id
_entity.type
_entity.pdbx_description
1 polymer ?
#
loop_
_entity_poly.entity_id
_entity_poly.type
_entity_poly.pdbx_seq_one_letter_code
_entity_poly.pdbx_strand_id
1 'polypeptide(L)'
;AIPDDFLKSIREEDPSVEVVVDLSDNFITDLSLSLTTFTNMNLVLVDSDITSPAPEEFCDTDRTGWTAGMVGQVRDGGALNACNAILCPPGSYNKDGRLSVTRGCDVCTSCTTFGCTSCIDETLTNGNKV
;
A
#
# COMPACT_ATOMS: atom_id res chain seq x y z
N ALA A 1 -1.64 1.09 -15.51
CA ALA A 1 -2.42 -0.01 -14.89
C ALA A 1 -1.65 -1.33 -14.92
N ILE A 2 -1.78 -2.15 -13.88
CA ILE A 2 -1.28 -3.53 -13.86
C ILE A 2 -2.20 -4.42 -14.72
N PRO A 3 -1.69 -5.19 -15.70
CA PRO A 3 -2.51 -6.10 -16.50
C PRO A 3 -3.10 -7.25 -15.67
N ASP A 4 -4.31 -7.71 -16.02
CA ASP A 4 -4.97 -8.85 -15.36
C ASP A 4 -4.21 -10.17 -15.47
N ASP A 5 -3.27 -10.25 -16.42
CA ASP A 5 -2.46 -11.44 -16.63
C ASP A 5 -1.01 -11.29 -16.17
N PHE A 6 -0.69 -10.22 -15.43
CA PHE A 6 0.67 -9.90 -14.98
C PHE A 6 1.34 -11.09 -14.26
N LEU A 7 0.59 -11.79 -13.39
CA LEU A 7 1.06 -12.97 -12.64
C LEU A 7 0.30 -14.25 -12.99
N LYS A 8 -0.38 -14.35 -14.15
CA LYS A 8 -1.26 -15.49 -14.47
C LYS A 8 -0.58 -16.87 -14.42
N SER A 9 0.74 -16.90 -14.57
CA SER A 9 1.53 -18.14 -14.60
C SER A 9 2.04 -18.57 -13.22
N ILE A 10 1.98 -17.67 -12.24
CA ILE A 10 2.36 -17.97 -10.86
C ILE A 10 1.17 -18.64 -10.18
N ARG A 11 1.44 -19.75 -9.51
CA ARG A 11 0.47 -20.47 -8.68
C ARG A 11 0.95 -20.42 -7.24
N GLU A 12 0.08 -19.99 -6.34
CA GLU A 12 0.31 -20.12 -4.90
C GLU A 12 0.14 -21.60 -4.52
N GLU A 13 1.21 -22.38 -4.66
CA GLU A 13 1.20 -23.80 -4.29
C GLU A 13 1.24 -23.99 -2.76
N ASP A 14 1.83 -23.01 -2.05
CA ASP A 14 1.92 -22.96 -0.60
C ASP A 14 1.63 -21.52 -0.12
N PRO A 15 0.51 -21.29 0.60
CA PRO A 15 0.14 -19.95 1.09
C PRO A 15 1.07 -19.43 2.20
N SER A 16 2.00 -20.25 2.72
CA SER A 16 3.04 -19.79 3.62
C SER A 16 4.20 -19.09 2.90
N VAL A 17 4.31 -19.26 1.57
CA VAL A 17 5.33 -18.61 0.75
C VAL A 17 4.81 -17.26 0.25
N GLU A 18 5.50 -16.18 0.65
CA GLU A 18 5.15 -14.83 0.24
C GLU A 18 5.55 -14.58 -1.23
N VAL A 19 4.60 -14.11 -2.03
CA VAL A 19 4.87 -13.58 -3.37
C VAL A 19 5.28 -12.12 -3.26
N VAL A 20 6.53 -11.80 -3.58
CA VAL A 20 7.05 -10.43 -3.50
C VAL A 20 7.09 -9.78 -4.88
N VAL A 21 6.46 -8.61 -4.99
CA VAL A 21 6.39 -7.82 -6.22
C VAL A 21 6.70 -6.38 -5.90
N ASP A 22 7.82 -5.89 -6.41
CA ASP A 22 8.21 -4.49 -6.28
C ASP A 22 7.97 -3.75 -7.60
N LEU A 23 7.03 -2.82 -7.56
CA LEU A 23 6.66 -1.92 -8.64
C LEU A 23 6.72 -0.45 -8.16
N SER A 24 7.50 -0.16 -7.11
CA SER A 24 7.75 1.21 -6.67
C SER A 24 8.38 2.07 -7.77
N ASP A 25 8.22 3.38 -7.67
CA ASP A 25 8.81 4.35 -8.61
C ASP A 25 8.44 4.08 -10.08
N ASN A 26 7.18 3.73 -10.34
CA ASN A 26 6.65 3.46 -11.68
C ASN A 26 5.41 4.30 -12.01
N PHE A 27 5.03 4.30 -13.28
CA PHE A 27 3.84 5.00 -13.79
C PHE A 27 2.56 4.14 -13.65
N ILE A 28 2.45 3.36 -12.57
CA ILE A 28 1.26 2.53 -12.33
C ILE A 28 0.12 3.42 -11.83
N THR A 29 -0.99 3.39 -12.56
CA THR A 29 -2.19 4.18 -12.25
C THR A 29 -3.28 3.40 -11.53
N ASP A 30 -3.33 2.08 -11.73
CA ASP A 30 -4.46 1.23 -11.33
C ASP A 30 -4.00 -0.19 -10.96
N LEU A 31 -4.70 -0.76 -9.99
CA LEU A 31 -4.51 -2.13 -9.50
C LEU A 31 -5.45 -3.10 -10.21
N SER A 32 -4.99 -4.32 -10.44
CA SER A 32 -5.82 -5.39 -10.99
C SER A 32 -6.31 -6.33 -9.89
N LEU A 33 -7.62 -6.60 -9.86
CA LEU A 33 -8.24 -7.59 -8.97
C LEU A 33 -7.66 -9.00 -9.16
N SER A 34 -7.00 -9.30 -10.28
CA SER A 34 -6.31 -10.59 -10.48
C SER A 34 -5.25 -10.89 -9.40
N LEU A 35 -4.68 -9.86 -8.78
CA LEU A 35 -3.69 -10.01 -7.71
C LEU A 35 -4.31 -10.59 -6.42
N THR A 36 -5.62 -10.45 -6.23
CA THR A 36 -6.33 -11.01 -5.06
C THR A 36 -6.32 -12.54 -5.03
N THR A 37 -5.87 -13.20 -6.09
CA THR A 37 -5.67 -14.65 -6.12
C THR A 37 -4.62 -15.15 -5.14
N PHE A 38 -3.71 -14.27 -4.69
CA PHE A 38 -2.70 -14.59 -3.68
C PHE A 38 -3.20 -14.26 -2.28
N THR A 39 -3.06 -15.19 -1.34
CA THR A 39 -3.36 -14.96 0.08
C THR A 39 -2.18 -14.35 0.84
N ASN A 40 -0.96 -14.58 0.37
CA ASN A 40 0.27 -14.07 0.95
C ASN A 40 1.15 -13.36 -0.09
N MET A 41 1.08 -12.02 -0.09
CA MET A 41 1.74 -11.18 -1.10
C MET A 41 2.33 -9.91 -0.48
N ASN A 42 3.55 -9.55 -0.87
CA ASN A 42 4.13 -8.24 -0.59
C ASN A 42 4.20 -7.42 -1.87
N LEU A 43 3.18 -6.60 -2.08
CA LEU A 43 3.07 -5.71 -3.23
C LEU A 43 3.54 -4.31 -2.85
N VAL A 44 4.66 -3.87 -3.42
CA VAL A 44 5.23 -2.54 -3.20
C VAL A 44 4.90 -1.65 -4.40
N LEU A 45 4.17 -0.56 -4.16
CA LEU A 45 3.64 0.36 -5.18
C LEU A 45 3.87 1.84 -4.83
N VAL A 46 4.72 2.08 -3.85
CA VAL A 46 4.97 3.43 -3.33
C VAL A 46 5.56 4.33 -4.41
N ASP A 47 5.32 5.63 -4.29
CA ASP A 47 5.76 6.65 -5.25
C ASP A 47 5.40 6.32 -6.71
N SER A 48 4.18 5.81 -6.93
CA SER A 48 3.58 5.60 -8.25
C SER A 48 2.43 6.58 -8.53
N ASP A 49 1.89 6.56 -9.75
CA ASP A 49 0.79 7.42 -10.22
C ASP A 49 -0.62 6.94 -9.82
N ILE A 50 -0.75 6.22 -8.70
CA ILE A 50 -2.03 5.65 -8.26
C ILE A 50 -2.91 6.75 -7.67
N THR A 51 -4.08 6.99 -8.27
CA THR A 51 -5.04 8.00 -7.80
C THR A 51 -6.32 7.41 -7.22
N SER A 52 -6.48 6.08 -7.30
CA SER A 52 -7.65 5.35 -6.80
C SER A 52 -7.28 4.54 -5.56
N PRO A 53 -8.19 4.39 -4.58
CA PRO A 53 -7.94 3.53 -3.43
C PRO A 53 -7.71 2.08 -3.86
N ALA A 54 -6.91 1.35 -3.08
CA ALA A 54 -6.83 -0.09 -3.26
C ALA A 54 -8.23 -0.71 -3.10
N PRO A 55 -8.63 -1.65 -4.00
CA PRO A 55 -9.91 -2.35 -3.87
C PRO A 55 -10.03 -3.04 -2.51
N GLU A 56 -11.24 -3.11 -1.95
CA GLU A 56 -11.48 -3.70 -0.63
C GLU A 56 -11.07 -5.17 -0.56
N GLU A 57 -11.12 -5.89 -1.69
CA GLU A 57 -10.66 -7.27 -1.85
C GLU A 57 -9.16 -7.45 -1.57
N PHE A 58 -8.38 -6.38 -1.60
CA PHE A 58 -6.96 -6.44 -1.24
C PHE A 58 -6.74 -6.39 0.28
N CYS A 59 -7.74 -5.98 1.05
CA CYS A 59 -7.67 -5.86 2.50
C CYS A 59 -8.77 -6.61 3.27
N ASP A 60 -9.44 -7.55 2.60
CA ASP A 60 -10.44 -8.41 3.20
C ASP A 60 -9.84 -9.44 4.18
N THR A 61 -10.71 -10.22 4.82
CA THR A 61 -10.33 -11.19 5.86
C THR A 61 -9.38 -12.29 5.40
N ASP A 62 -9.34 -12.62 4.12
CA ASP A 62 -8.47 -13.67 3.60
C ASP A 62 -7.08 -13.13 3.22
N ARG A 63 -6.92 -11.80 3.13
CA ARG A 63 -5.66 -11.13 2.76
C ARG A 63 -4.87 -10.67 4.00
N THR A 64 -4.99 -11.38 5.11
CA THR A 64 -4.21 -11.11 6.34
C THR A 64 -2.71 -11.11 6.09
N GLY A 65 -2.21 -11.97 5.19
CA GLY A 65 -0.79 -12.14 4.86
C GLY A 65 -0.21 -11.03 4.00
N TRP A 66 -1.03 -10.11 3.48
CA TRP A 66 -0.57 -9.07 2.58
C TRP A 66 0.35 -8.06 3.26
N THR A 67 1.31 -7.55 2.49
CA THR A 67 2.33 -6.58 2.89
C THR A 67 3.08 -6.99 4.16
N ALA A 68 3.66 -8.20 4.14
CA ALA A 68 4.31 -8.83 5.30
C ALA A 68 3.36 -8.97 6.51
N GLY A 69 2.10 -9.30 6.23
CA GLY A 69 1.04 -9.45 7.23
C GLY A 69 0.48 -8.13 7.77
N MET A 70 0.88 -6.98 7.24
CA MET A 70 0.50 -5.68 7.79
C MET A 70 -1.00 -5.41 7.63
N VAL A 71 -1.61 -5.87 6.54
CA VAL A 71 -3.07 -5.77 6.33
C VAL A 71 -3.84 -6.41 7.49
N GLY A 72 -3.47 -7.63 7.89
CA GLY A 72 -4.06 -8.29 9.05
C GLY A 72 -3.79 -7.54 10.35
N GLN A 73 -2.55 -7.13 10.58
CA GLN A 73 -2.14 -6.45 11.81
C GLN A 73 -2.86 -5.11 12.03
N VAL A 74 -3.00 -4.27 11.00
CA VAL A 74 -3.69 -2.97 11.16
C VAL A 74 -5.19 -3.16 11.35
N ARG A 75 -5.79 -4.16 10.70
CA ARG A 75 -7.20 -4.50 10.88
C ARG A 75 -7.47 -4.95 12.31
N ASP A 76 -6.69 -5.89 12.81
CA ASP A 76 -6.82 -6.42 14.17
C ASP A 76 -6.48 -5.34 15.21
N GLY A 77 -5.63 -4.38 14.85
CA GLY A 77 -5.33 -3.18 15.62
C GLY A 77 -6.42 -2.11 15.62
N GLY A 78 -7.55 -2.34 14.92
CA GLY A 78 -8.70 -1.43 14.91
C GLY A 78 -8.61 -0.26 13.93
N ALA A 79 -7.75 -0.35 12.90
CA ALA A 79 -7.70 0.66 11.85
C ALA A 79 -9.05 0.78 11.12
N LEU A 80 -9.44 2.03 10.82
CA LEU A 80 -10.70 2.31 10.09
C LEU A 80 -10.69 1.76 8.66
N ASN A 81 -9.51 1.70 8.02
CA ASN A 81 -9.33 1.14 6.69
C ASN A 81 -8.00 0.38 6.61
N ALA A 82 -8.08 -0.95 6.53
CA ALA A 82 -6.93 -1.83 6.45
C ALA A 82 -6.19 -1.74 5.10
N CYS A 83 -6.87 -1.30 4.02
CA CYS A 83 -6.24 -1.10 2.70
C CYS A 83 -5.18 -0.01 2.72
N ASN A 84 -5.18 0.88 3.73
CA ASN A 84 -4.10 1.85 3.89
C ASN A 84 -2.76 1.18 4.23
N ALA A 85 -2.74 -0.09 4.65
CA ALA A 85 -1.51 -0.88 4.80
C ALA A 85 -0.86 -1.29 3.47
N ILE A 86 -1.55 -1.04 2.34
CA ILE A 86 -1.00 -1.20 0.99
C ILE A 86 -0.39 0.13 0.56
N LEU A 87 -1.16 1.21 0.62
CA LEU A 87 -0.71 2.57 0.31
C LEU A 87 -1.41 3.60 1.19
N CYS A 88 -0.67 4.57 1.71
CA CYS A 88 -1.26 5.74 2.38
C CYS A 88 -2.15 6.53 1.41
N PRO A 89 -3.26 7.10 1.88
CA PRO A 89 -4.17 7.87 1.02
C PRO A 89 -3.54 9.18 0.51
N PRO A 90 -4.05 9.77 -0.58
CA PRO A 90 -3.67 11.10 -1.03
C PRO A 90 -3.88 12.13 0.08
N GLY A 91 -3.06 13.17 0.07
CA GLY A 91 -3.00 14.16 1.15
C GLY A 91 -2.28 13.65 2.39
N SER A 92 -1.65 12.47 2.33
CA SER A 92 -0.90 11.90 3.44
C SER A 92 0.37 11.18 2.98
N TYR A 93 1.31 11.02 3.90
CA TYR A 93 2.58 10.34 3.67
C TYR A 93 3.07 9.64 4.93
N ASN A 94 4.02 8.73 4.75
CA ASN A 94 5.01 8.40 5.78
C ASN A 94 6.22 7.79 5.08
N LYS A 95 7.30 7.50 5.81
CA LYS A 95 8.54 6.97 5.19
C LYS A 95 8.39 5.61 4.50
N ASP A 96 7.32 4.86 4.76
CA ASP A 96 7.07 3.57 4.11
C ASP A 96 6.02 3.68 2.99
N GLY A 97 5.39 4.84 2.83
CA GLY A 97 4.24 5.04 1.93
C GLY A 97 3.01 4.20 2.29
N ARG A 98 2.95 3.57 3.46
CA ARG A 98 1.84 2.68 3.87
C ARG A 98 1.63 2.68 5.37
N LEU A 99 0.39 2.48 5.80
CA LEU A 99 0.01 2.37 7.21
C LEU A 99 0.64 1.11 7.83
N SER A 100 1.15 1.24 9.05
CA SER A 100 1.51 0.10 9.89
C SER A 100 1.03 0.28 11.31
N VAL A 101 1.14 -0.76 12.13
CA VAL A 101 0.81 -0.69 13.56
C VAL A 101 1.68 0.30 14.35
N THR A 102 2.84 0.70 13.82
CA THR A 102 3.75 1.66 14.47
C THR A 102 3.85 3.00 13.75
N ARG A 103 3.27 3.13 12.55
CA ARG A 103 3.41 4.32 11.71
C ARG A 103 2.12 4.65 10.98
N GLY A 104 1.51 5.77 11.36
CA GLY A 104 0.36 6.35 10.68
C GLY A 104 0.72 6.98 9.34
N CYS A 105 -0.29 7.39 8.59
CA CYS A 105 -0.13 8.26 7.42
C CYS A 105 -0.36 9.71 7.89
N ASP A 106 0.71 10.49 7.99
CA ASP A 106 0.68 11.88 8.44
C ASP A 106 0.21 12.79 7.31
N VAL A 107 -0.42 13.92 7.64
CA VAL A 107 -0.92 14.87 6.64
C VAL A 107 0.22 15.42 5.79
N CYS A 108 0.03 15.42 4.48
CA CYS A 108 0.94 16.00 3.48
C CYS A 108 0.15 16.44 2.24
N THR A 109 -0.07 17.73 2.10
CA THR A 109 -0.89 18.32 1.02
C THR A 109 -0.24 18.26 -0.36
N SER A 110 1.09 18.18 -0.42
CA SER A 110 1.85 17.97 -1.66
C SER A 110 1.71 16.56 -2.23
N CYS A 111 1.21 15.61 -1.45
CA CYS A 111 0.97 14.24 -1.89
C CYS A 111 -0.39 14.10 -2.58
N THR A 112 -0.37 14.04 -3.91
CA THR A 112 -1.60 13.93 -4.71
C THR A 112 -1.96 12.50 -5.11
N THR A 113 -1.07 11.54 -4.88
CA THR A 113 -1.25 10.12 -5.18
C THR A 113 -1.25 9.28 -3.90
N PHE A 114 -1.71 8.04 -4.02
CA PHE A 114 -1.55 7.04 -2.98
C PHE A 114 -0.08 6.62 -2.87
N GLY A 115 0.39 6.37 -1.65
CA GLY A 115 1.69 5.71 -1.45
C GLY A 115 2.91 6.62 -1.36
N CYS A 116 2.73 7.92 -1.15
CA CYS A 116 3.83 8.87 -0.97
C CYS A 116 4.82 8.48 0.14
N THR A 117 6.11 8.42 -0.17
CA THR A 117 7.16 8.19 0.84
C THR A 117 7.83 9.47 1.35
N SER A 118 7.59 10.59 0.67
CA SER A 118 8.16 11.89 0.98
C SER A 118 7.09 12.98 0.99
N CYS A 119 7.39 14.10 1.66
CA CYS A 119 6.48 15.25 1.75
C CYS A 119 7.24 16.55 1.53
N ILE A 120 6.72 17.39 0.63
CA ILE A 120 7.25 18.73 0.32
C ILE A 120 6.18 19.76 0.65
N ASP A 121 5.72 19.76 1.90
CA ASP A 121 4.83 20.82 2.38
C ASP A 121 5.67 22.00 2.87
N GLU A 122 5.42 23.20 2.33
CA GLU A 122 6.11 24.44 2.73
C GLU A 122 5.96 24.77 4.23
N THR A 123 5.00 24.13 4.91
CA THR A 123 4.80 24.22 6.36
C THR A 123 5.79 23.37 7.16
N LEU A 124 6.40 22.33 6.58
CA LEU A 124 7.45 21.53 7.23
C LEU A 124 8.83 22.18 7.13
N THR A 125 9.06 23.09 6.18
CA THR A 125 10.30 23.87 6.08
C THR A 125 10.46 24.95 7.16
N ASN A 126 9.40 25.24 7.94
CA ASN A 126 9.48 26.12 9.12
C ASN A 126 9.34 25.39 10.47
N GLY A 127 9.30 24.05 10.47
CA GLY A 127 8.92 23.27 11.65
C GLY A 127 10.06 22.62 12.44
N ASN A 128 11.31 22.61 11.95
CA ASN A 128 12.41 22.05 12.72
C ASN A 128 13.07 23.11 13.62
N LYS A 129 12.39 23.39 14.74
CA LYS A 129 12.85 23.91 16.05
C LYS A 129 11.55 23.96 16.89
N VAL A 130 11.34 23.09 17.89
CA VAL A 130 12.05 22.98 19.17
C VAL A 130 11.95 21.55 19.70
#